data_AF-A0A414RFZ8-F1
#
_entry.id   AF-A0A414RFZ8-F1
#
_cell.length_a   1.000
_cell.length_b   1.000
_cell.length_c   1.000
_cell.angle_alpha   90.00
_cell.angle_beta   90.00
_cell.angle_gamma   90.00
#
_symmetry.space_group_name_H-M   'P 1'
#
loop_
_entity.id
_entity.type
_entity.pdbx_description
1 polymer ?
#
loop_
_entity_poly.entity_id
_entity_poly.type
_entity_poly.pdbx_seq_one_letter_code
_entity_poly.pdbx_strand_id
1 'polypeptide(L)'
;MRIVFSTQEISDTGHCVRFFTSHMAVWVYADDKLIYSVEQLHSVFGNSPGVIWNFVDVPSETEQLTVIVRAAYPQVRQKKIDFYAGDTGRMYKYLLYSSGAEVIVSLLEIMVGVVLIGYWLMAHKRVPIERDISYFGVFALLTGIWSFNETKMATILIPSRTACAFVSAVSLMLMIPPFVQFMKCFWKIKDRWISETICVMAYLNFVIQMLLQLTGILGLRQISLEDLVC
;
A
#
# COMPACT_ATOMS: atom_id res chain seq x y z
N MET A 1 9.02 19.61 12.68
CA MET A 1 10.29 20.09 12.11
C MET A 1 9.93 21.14 11.07
N ARG A 2 10.63 22.28 11.07
CA ARG A 2 10.51 23.32 10.04
C ARG A 2 11.82 23.34 9.28
N ILE A 3 11.76 23.25 7.96
CA ILE A 3 12.91 23.27 7.06
C ILE A 3 12.65 24.40 6.07
N VAL A 4 13.65 25.26 5.85
CA VAL A 4 13.56 26.41 4.96
C VAL A 4 14.64 26.27 3.90
N PHE A 5 14.26 26.44 2.63
CA PHE A 5 15.14 26.39 1.47
C PHE A 5 15.11 27.74 0.75
N SER A 6 16.28 28.18 0.27
CA SER A 6 16.36 29.27 -0.72
C SER A 6 16.08 28.69 -2.10
N THR A 7 15.16 29.28 -2.86
CA THR A 7 14.76 28.76 -4.18
C THR A 7 15.84 28.91 -5.26
N GLN A 8 16.89 29.69 -5.00
CA GLN A 8 18.06 29.76 -5.88
C GLN A 8 18.72 28.39 -6.10
N GLU A 9 18.73 27.50 -5.10
CA GLU A 9 19.26 26.13 -5.21
C GLU A 9 18.33 25.17 -5.98
N ILE A 10 17.04 25.51 -6.11
CA ILE A 10 16.01 24.69 -6.74
C ILE A 10 15.87 25.05 -8.23
N SER A 11 16.04 26.33 -8.57
CA SER A 11 15.80 26.86 -9.93
C SER A 11 16.71 26.27 -11.01
N ASP A 12 17.92 25.83 -10.66
CA ASP A 12 18.89 25.25 -11.61
C ASP A 12 18.55 23.81 -12.02
N THR A 13 17.62 23.13 -11.32
CA THR A 13 17.32 21.71 -11.55
C THR A 13 15.85 21.42 -11.92
N GLY A 14 14.92 22.32 -11.61
CA GLY A 14 13.51 22.28 -12.03
C GLY A 14 12.56 22.90 -11.00
N HIS A 15 11.36 23.29 -11.42
CA HIS A 15 10.36 23.95 -10.56
C HIS A 15 9.56 22.97 -9.67
N CYS A 16 10.08 21.77 -9.36
CA CYS A 16 9.39 20.81 -8.50
C CYS A 16 10.33 20.24 -7.45
N VAL A 17 9.85 20.21 -6.21
CA VAL A 17 10.53 19.60 -5.07
C VAL A 17 9.80 18.31 -4.71
N ARG A 18 10.56 17.21 -4.66
CA ARG A 18 10.08 15.93 -4.15
C ARG A 18 10.75 15.56 -2.83
N PHE A 19 9.98 14.97 -1.94
CA PHE A 19 10.49 14.41 -0.70
C PHE A 19 9.56 13.31 -0.16
N PHE A 20 10.17 12.34 0.50
CA PHE A 20 9.48 11.18 1.04
C PHE A 20 9.12 11.41 2.50
N THR A 21 7.87 11.19 2.87
CA THR A 21 7.40 11.27 4.25
C THR A 21 6.69 10.00 4.67
N SER A 22 6.98 9.51 5.88
CA SER A 22 6.34 8.33 6.46
C SER A 22 5.65 8.70 7.76
N HIS A 23 4.33 8.57 7.80
CA HIS A 23 3.47 8.89 8.94
C HIS A 23 3.66 10.32 9.45
N MET A 24 3.76 11.27 8.52
CA MET A 24 3.95 12.68 8.83
C MET A 24 2.91 13.54 8.09
N ALA A 25 2.34 14.51 8.79
CA ALA A 25 1.61 15.60 8.18
C ALA A 25 2.60 16.63 7.62
N VAL A 26 2.26 17.22 6.48
CA VAL A 26 3.15 18.09 5.71
C VAL A 26 2.40 19.36 5.34
N TRP A 27 3.05 20.50 5.48
CA TRP A 27 2.60 21.78 4.93
C TRP A 27 3.77 22.43 4.22
N VAL A 28 3.55 22.90 2.99
CA VAL A 28 4.57 23.58 2.20
C VAL A 28 4.07 24.98 1.84
N TYR A 29 4.90 25.96 2.14
CA TYR A 29 4.65 27.37 1.92
C TYR A 29 5.69 27.94 0.95
N ALA A 30 5.23 28.71 -0.02
CA ALA A 30 6.04 29.57 -0.88
C ALA A 30 5.79 31.02 -0.47
N ASP A 31 6.81 31.71 0.03
CA ASP A 31 6.73 33.09 0.55
C ASP A 31 5.50 33.32 1.45
N ASP A 32 5.38 32.45 2.47
CA ASP A 32 4.29 32.40 3.44
C ASP A 32 2.88 32.05 2.91
N LYS A 33 2.74 31.77 1.61
CA LYS A 33 1.49 31.24 1.04
C LYS A 33 1.51 29.71 1.01
N LEU A 34 0.50 29.08 1.61
CA LEU A 34 0.36 27.61 1.57
C LEU A 34 0.08 27.16 0.13
N ILE A 35 0.93 26.28 -0.41
CA ILE A 35 0.82 25.73 -1.77
C ILE A 35 0.51 24.23 -1.80
N TYR A 36 0.83 23.50 -0.72
CA TYR A 36 0.57 22.07 -0.62
C TYR A 36 0.42 21.64 0.84
N SER A 37 -0.54 20.76 1.11
CA SER A 37 -0.71 20.16 2.43
C SER A 37 -1.09 18.69 2.35
N VAL A 38 -0.60 17.93 3.33
CA VAL A 38 -1.01 16.57 3.63
C VAL A 38 -1.37 16.56 5.10
N GLU A 39 -2.66 16.47 5.37
CA GLU A 39 -3.17 16.49 6.73
C GLU A 39 -3.35 15.10 7.32
N GLN A 40 -3.35 15.04 8.65
CA GLN A 40 -3.65 13.83 9.39
C GLN A 40 -5.16 13.60 9.38
N LEU A 41 -5.62 12.72 8.47
CA LEU A 41 -7.00 12.25 8.48
C LEU A 41 -7.20 11.23 9.61
N HIS A 42 -8.15 11.51 10.50
CA HIS A 42 -8.72 10.49 11.38
C HIS A 42 -9.73 9.68 10.57
N SER A 43 -9.46 8.39 10.38
CA SER A 43 -10.36 7.49 9.68
C SER A 43 -10.33 6.11 10.31
N VAL A 44 -11.38 5.33 10.04
CA VAL A 44 -11.48 3.92 10.46
C VAL A 44 -10.34 3.06 9.88
N PHE A 45 -9.70 3.52 8.80
CA PHE A 45 -8.58 2.83 8.15
C PHE A 45 -7.23 3.16 8.81
N GLY A 46 -7.15 4.21 9.62
CA GLY A 46 -5.94 4.62 10.33
C GLY A 46 -5.90 6.12 10.63
N ASN A 47 -5.09 6.48 11.63
CA ASN A 47 -4.98 7.84 12.19
C ASN A 47 -3.73 8.59 11.73
N SER A 48 -3.10 8.18 10.62
CA SER A 48 -1.89 8.82 10.11
C SER A 48 -1.93 8.92 8.58
N PRO A 49 -1.24 9.90 7.98
CA PRO A 49 -1.19 10.06 6.52
C PRO A 49 -0.55 8.89 5.76
N GLY A 50 0.09 7.95 6.47
CA GLY A 50 0.80 6.84 5.85
C GLY A 50 2.11 7.29 5.17
N VAL A 51 2.55 6.53 4.17
CA VAL A 51 3.81 6.77 3.45
C VAL A 51 3.53 7.44 2.12
N ILE A 52 4.03 8.66 1.93
CA ILE A 52 3.70 9.55 0.81
C ILE A 52 4.99 10.08 0.16
N TRP A 53 5.03 10.05 -1.17
CA TRP A 53 5.93 10.86 -1.97
C TRP A 53 5.24 12.18 -2.27
N ASN A 54 5.75 13.27 -1.69
CA ASN A 54 5.21 14.60 -1.93
C ASN A 54 5.89 15.17 -3.17
N PHE A 55 5.08 15.64 -4.12
CA PHE A 55 5.53 16.39 -5.29
C PHE A 55 4.91 17.78 -5.19
N VAL A 56 5.75 18.80 -5.10
CA VAL A 56 5.31 20.17 -4.92
C VAL A 56 5.92 21.03 -6.01
N ASP A 57 5.06 21.49 -6.92
CA ASP A 57 5.45 22.47 -7.93
C ASP A 57 5.60 23.84 -7.26
N VAL A 58 6.77 24.44 -7.41
CA VAL A 58 7.18 25.71 -6.81
C VAL A 58 6.97 26.83 -7.83
N PRO A 59 6.17 27.86 -7.52
CA PRO A 59 6.00 29.01 -8.41
C PRO A 59 7.34 29.70 -8.72
N SER A 60 7.55 30.13 -9.97
CA SER A 60 8.82 30.69 -10.45
C SER A 60 9.25 31.98 -9.74
N GLU A 61 8.33 32.69 -9.11
CA GLU A 61 8.57 33.94 -8.38
C GLU A 61 8.84 33.73 -6.87
N THR A 62 8.94 32.48 -6.42
CA THR A 62 9.13 32.17 -5.00
C THR A 62 10.56 32.46 -4.57
N GLU A 63 10.79 33.20 -3.47
CA GLU A 63 12.12 33.43 -2.89
C GLU A 63 12.50 32.38 -1.82
N GLN A 64 11.52 31.99 -0.99
CA GLN A 64 11.72 31.05 0.10
C GLN A 64 10.66 29.96 0.11
N LEU A 65 11.11 28.72 0.18
CA LEU A 65 10.25 27.55 0.36
C LEU A 65 10.36 27.06 1.80
N THR A 66 9.25 27.10 2.54
CA THR A 66 9.17 26.56 3.91
C THR A 66 8.39 25.25 3.92
N VAL A 67 9.05 24.16 4.32
CA VAL A 67 8.44 22.84 4.52
C VAL A 67 8.30 22.58 6.02
N ILE A 68 7.06 22.42 6.49
CA ILE A 68 6.73 22.07 7.86
C ILE A 68 6.25 20.63 7.89
N VAL A 69 6.93 19.80 8.68
CA VAL A 69 6.62 18.37 8.83
C VAL A 69 6.32 18.06 10.29
N ARG A 70 5.20 17.39 10.55
CA ARG A 70 4.78 16.94 11.89
C ARG A 70 4.59 15.43 11.90
N ALA A 71 5.39 14.72 12.69
CA ALA A 71 5.23 13.28 12.85
C ALA A 71 3.94 12.95 13.59
N ALA A 72 3.18 11.98 13.07
CA ALA A 72 1.96 11.47 13.71
C ALA A 72 2.28 10.61 14.94
N TYR A 73 3.48 10.02 14.99
CA TYR A 73 3.95 9.20 16.12
C TYR A 73 5.33 9.68 16.62
N PRO A 74 5.66 9.54 17.91
CA PRO A 74 6.97 9.94 18.45
C PRO A 74 8.14 9.21 17.78
N GLN A 75 7.94 7.95 17.39
CA GLN A 75 8.96 7.05 16.85
C GLN A 75 9.47 7.46 15.45
N VAL A 76 8.65 8.16 14.65
CA VAL A 76 9.03 8.64 13.30
C VAL A 76 9.68 10.04 13.31
N ARG A 77 9.75 10.69 14.48
CA ARG A 77 10.16 12.10 14.62
C ARG A 77 11.63 12.39 14.24
N GLN A 78 12.48 11.37 14.08
CA GLN A 78 13.93 11.53 13.86
C GLN A 78 14.47 11.01 12.53
N LYS A 79 13.63 10.57 11.57
CA LYS A 79 14.15 10.20 10.23
C LYS A 79 14.51 11.45 9.43
N LYS A 80 15.77 11.53 8.97
CA LYS A 80 16.24 12.55 8.02
C LYS A 80 15.41 12.45 6.74
N ILE A 81 14.89 13.58 6.26
CA ILE A 81 14.10 13.66 5.03
C ILE A 81 15.03 14.14 3.92
N ASP A 82 15.19 13.33 2.88
CA ASP A 82 15.95 13.71 1.69
C ASP A 82 15.04 14.45 0.70
N PHE A 83 15.49 15.63 0.29
CA PHE A 83 14.81 16.49 -0.68
C PHE A 83 15.54 16.40 -2.02
N TYR A 84 14.77 16.30 -3.10
CA TYR A 84 15.30 16.28 -4.45
C TYR A 84 14.54 17.31 -5.31
N ALA A 85 15.25 18.15 -6.03
CA ALA A 85 14.68 19.09 -7.00
C ALA A 85 14.84 18.54 -8.43
N GLY A 86 13.84 18.75 -9.29
CA GLY A 86 13.87 18.27 -10.67
C GLY A 86 12.58 18.51 -11.46
N ASP A 87 12.57 18.13 -12.74
CA ASP A 87 11.37 18.19 -13.59
C ASP A 87 10.32 17.14 -13.19
N THR A 88 9.09 17.60 -12.93
CA THR A 88 7.94 16.78 -12.53
C THR A 88 7.69 15.64 -13.51
N GLY A 89 7.75 15.91 -14.82
CA GLY A 89 7.51 14.92 -15.88
C GLY A 89 8.58 13.82 -15.93
N ARG A 90 9.85 14.17 -15.77
CA ARG A 90 10.97 13.20 -15.67
C ARG A 90 10.86 12.34 -14.41
N MET A 91 10.40 12.91 -13.30
CA MET A 91 10.20 12.16 -12.06
C MET A 91 9.07 11.13 -12.16
N TYR A 92 7.93 11.50 -12.75
CA TYR A 92 6.84 10.55 -13.02
C TYR A 92 7.28 9.45 -13.99
N LYS A 93 7.99 9.80 -15.07
CA LYS A 93 8.57 8.82 -16.00
C LYS A 93 9.52 7.86 -15.29
N TYR A 94 10.39 8.34 -14.41
CA TYR A 94 11.29 7.49 -13.63
C TYR A 94 10.52 6.49 -12.74
N LEU A 95 9.44 6.92 -12.08
CA LEU A 95 8.59 6.02 -11.29
C LEU A 95 7.89 4.98 -12.17
N LEU A 96 7.35 5.41 -13.33
CA LEU A 96 6.73 4.53 -14.32
C LEU A 96 7.69 3.46 -14.85
N TYR A 97 8.93 3.85 -15.21
CA TYR A 97 9.94 2.90 -15.68
C TYR A 97 10.47 2.00 -14.56
N SER A 98 10.60 2.52 -13.32
CA SER A 98 11.12 1.74 -12.20
C SER A 98 10.14 0.70 -11.68
N SER A 99 8.83 0.91 -11.78
CA SER A 99 7.80 -0.02 -11.25
C SER A 99 6.88 -0.62 -12.32
N GLY A 100 7.11 -0.31 -13.61
CA GLY A 100 6.25 -0.79 -14.70
C GLY A 100 6.18 -2.31 -14.80
N ALA A 101 7.31 -3.00 -14.63
CA ALA A 101 7.34 -4.48 -14.66
C ALA A 101 6.53 -5.10 -13.51
N GLU A 102 6.65 -4.54 -12.29
CA GLU A 102 5.91 -4.99 -11.11
C GLU A 102 4.39 -4.83 -11.29
N VAL A 103 3.98 -3.71 -11.89
CA VAL A 103 2.57 -3.44 -12.21
C VAL A 103 2.05 -4.42 -13.26
N ILE A 104 2.83 -4.73 -14.30
CA ILE A 104 2.41 -5.68 -15.33
C ILE A 104 2.22 -7.08 -14.71
N VAL A 105 3.16 -7.54 -13.90
CA VAL A 105 3.07 -8.85 -13.22
C VAL A 105 1.83 -8.92 -12.33
N SER A 106 1.61 -7.92 -11.48
CA SER A 106 0.44 -7.89 -10.60
C SER A 106 -0.89 -7.87 -11.37
N LEU A 107 -0.97 -7.14 -12.47
CA LEU A 107 -2.17 -7.14 -13.34
C LEU A 107 -2.41 -8.50 -14.00
N LEU A 108 -1.34 -9.20 -14.41
CA LEU A 108 -1.45 -10.56 -14.95
C LEU A 108 -1.94 -11.55 -13.89
N GLU A 109 -1.43 -11.46 -12.66
CA GLU A 109 -1.89 -12.29 -11.53
C GLU A 109 -3.38 -12.07 -11.23
N ILE A 110 -3.83 -10.81 -11.18
CA ILE A 110 -5.25 -10.45 -11.02
C ILE A 110 -6.08 -11.06 -12.15
N MET A 111 -5.64 -10.89 -13.40
CA MET A 111 -6.34 -11.41 -14.58
C MET A 111 -6.47 -12.93 -14.52
N VAL A 112 -5.39 -13.65 -14.21
CA VAL A 112 -5.39 -15.10 -14.05
C VAL A 112 -6.37 -15.51 -12.94
N GLY A 113 -6.33 -14.84 -11.78
CA GLY A 113 -7.25 -15.10 -10.68
C GLY A 113 -8.72 -14.96 -11.09
N VAL A 114 -9.07 -13.86 -11.76
CA VAL A 114 -10.44 -13.60 -12.26
C VAL A 114 -10.87 -14.67 -13.26
N VAL A 115 -10.02 -15.02 -14.22
CA VAL A 115 -10.33 -16.03 -15.25
C VAL A 115 -10.58 -17.39 -14.61
N LEU A 116 -9.75 -17.82 -13.66
CA LEU A 116 -9.91 -19.12 -12.99
C LEU A 116 -11.17 -19.19 -12.13
N ILE A 117 -11.50 -18.12 -11.39
CA ILE A 117 -12.74 -18.04 -10.61
C ILE A 117 -13.95 -18.06 -11.55
N GLY A 118 -13.93 -17.25 -12.62
CA GLY A 118 -15.01 -17.18 -13.61
C GLY A 118 -15.22 -18.51 -14.33
N TYR A 119 -14.13 -19.17 -14.73
CA TYR A 119 -14.16 -20.49 -15.34
C TYR A 119 -14.83 -21.51 -14.42
N TRP A 120 -14.45 -21.57 -13.15
CA TRP A 120 -15.08 -22.46 -12.18
C TRP A 120 -16.57 -22.14 -12.02
N LEU A 121 -16.95 -20.87 -11.84
CA LEU A 121 -18.35 -20.45 -11.67
C LEU A 121 -19.25 -20.86 -12.85
N MET A 122 -18.75 -20.78 -14.09
CA MET A 122 -19.51 -21.13 -15.30
C MET A 122 -19.54 -22.64 -15.57
N ALA A 123 -18.40 -23.32 -15.39
CA ALA A 123 -18.22 -24.69 -15.87
C ALA A 123 -18.48 -25.77 -14.80
N HIS A 124 -18.41 -25.47 -13.49
CA HIS A 124 -18.60 -26.47 -12.43
C HIS A 124 -19.98 -27.16 -12.45
N LYS A 125 -21.00 -26.51 -13.03
CA LYS A 125 -22.35 -27.08 -13.16
C LYS A 125 -22.47 -28.10 -14.31
N ARG A 126 -21.55 -28.04 -15.28
CA ARG A 126 -21.61 -28.84 -16.52
C ARG A 126 -20.50 -29.90 -16.59
N VAL A 127 -19.40 -29.66 -15.90
CA VAL A 127 -18.21 -30.51 -15.89
C VAL A 127 -17.83 -30.73 -14.43
N PRO A 128 -17.43 -31.95 -14.02
CA PRO A 128 -16.96 -32.23 -12.67
C PRO A 128 -15.57 -31.61 -12.45
N ILE A 129 -15.54 -30.28 -12.32
CA ILE A 129 -14.34 -29.49 -12.04
C ILE A 129 -14.15 -29.48 -10.53
N GLU A 130 -12.97 -29.90 -10.08
CA GLU A 130 -12.60 -29.87 -8.68
C GLU A 130 -12.53 -28.40 -8.17
N ARG A 131 -12.72 -28.20 -6.86
CA ARG A 131 -12.74 -26.84 -6.27
C ARG A 131 -11.33 -26.22 -6.17
N ASP A 132 -10.28 -27.01 -6.40
CA ASP A 132 -8.87 -26.59 -6.38
C ASP A 132 -8.59 -25.38 -7.28
N ILE A 133 -9.12 -25.39 -8.51
CA ILE A 133 -8.94 -24.31 -9.49
C ILE A 133 -9.53 -22.99 -8.97
N SER A 134 -10.66 -23.05 -8.28
CA SER A 134 -11.28 -21.86 -7.68
C SER A 134 -10.46 -21.31 -6.51
N TYR A 135 -9.90 -22.18 -5.67
CA TYR A 135 -9.04 -21.77 -4.56
C TYR A 135 -7.74 -21.15 -5.06
N PHE A 136 -7.14 -21.73 -6.09
CA PHE A 136 -5.97 -21.13 -6.74
C PHE A 136 -6.28 -19.78 -7.37
N GLY A 137 -7.45 -19.65 -8.02
CA GLY A 137 -7.91 -18.38 -8.57
C GLY A 137 -8.09 -17.28 -7.51
N VAL A 138 -8.70 -17.60 -6.36
CA VAL A 138 -8.83 -16.66 -5.24
C VAL A 138 -7.46 -16.29 -4.66
N PHE A 139 -6.57 -17.27 -4.48
CA PHE A 139 -5.21 -17.00 -4.01
C PHE A 139 -4.45 -16.07 -4.97
N ALA A 140 -4.43 -16.38 -6.27
CA ALA A 140 -3.77 -15.56 -7.28
C ALA A 140 -4.34 -14.14 -7.36
N LEU A 141 -5.67 -14.00 -7.24
CA LEU A 141 -6.33 -12.69 -7.21
C LEU A 141 -5.88 -11.86 -6.01
N LEU A 142 -5.86 -12.44 -4.81
CA LEU A 142 -5.43 -11.75 -3.59
C LEU A 142 -3.95 -11.35 -3.68
N THR A 143 -3.09 -12.26 -4.17
CA THR A 143 -1.66 -11.99 -4.39
C THR A 143 -1.46 -10.82 -5.34
N GLY A 144 -2.17 -10.80 -6.47
CA GLY A 144 -2.08 -9.71 -7.43
C GLY A 144 -2.59 -8.37 -6.87
N ILE A 145 -3.67 -8.36 -6.09
CA ILE A 145 -4.19 -7.14 -5.43
C ILE A 145 -3.17 -6.58 -4.44
N TRP A 146 -2.60 -7.44 -3.59
CA TRP A 146 -1.55 -7.05 -2.65
C TRP A 146 -0.31 -6.52 -3.38
N SER A 147 0.18 -7.27 -4.37
CA SER A 147 1.37 -6.93 -5.17
C SER A 147 1.20 -5.58 -5.88
N PHE A 148 0.03 -5.32 -6.47
CA PHE A 148 -0.28 -4.04 -7.11
C PHE A 148 -0.22 -2.87 -6.11
N ASN A 149 -0.79 -3.04 -4.91
CA ASN A 149 -0.83 -1.99 -3.90
C ASN A 149 0.54 -1.61 -3.33
N GLU A 150 1.50 -2.55 -3.31
CA GLU A 150 2.88 -2.29 -2.89
C GLU A 150 3.71 -1.56 -3.95
N THR A 151 3.26 -1.53 -5.21
CA THR A 151 3.99 -0.82 -6.27
C THR A 151 4.09 0.69 -6.01
N LYS A 152 5.18 1.30 -6.47
CA LYS A 152 5.35 2.75 -6.40
C LYS A 152 4.27 3.48 -7.23
N MET A 153 3.73 2.83 -8.26
CA MET A 153 2.67 3.40 -9.09
C MET A 153 1.34 3.52 -8.34
N ALA A 154 1.01 2.55 -7.48
CA ALA A 154 -0.17 2.63 -6.61
C ALA A 154 -0.10 3.83 -5.65
N THR A 155 1.10 4.33 -5.30
CA THR A 155 1.25 5.55 -4.49
C THR A 155 0.70 6.80 -5.17
N ILE A 156 0.72 6.83 -6.51
CA ILE A 156 0.27 7.95 -7.32
C ILE A 156 -1.21 7.79 -7.65
N LEU A 157 -1.63 6.58 -8.01
CA LEU A 157 -3.00 6.30 -8.47
C LEU A 157 -4.03 6.33 -7.34
N ILE A 158 -3.65 5.94 -6.12
CA ILE A 158 -4.57 5.82 -5.00
C ILE A 158 -4.27 6.91 -3.97
N PRO A 159 -5.15 7.93 -3.81
CA PRO A 159 -4.90 9.05 -2.92
C PRO A 159 -4.77 8.64 -1.44
N SER A 160 -5.47 7.59 -1.03
CA SER A 160 -5.46 7.11 0.36
C SER A 160 -4.48 5.96 0.54
N ARG A 161 -3.26 6.28 0.98
CA ARG A 161 -2.22 5.29 1.32
C ARG A 161 -2.64 4.41 2.48
N THR A 162 -3.45 4.95 3.38
CA THR A 162 -4.04 4.21 4.50
C THR A 162 -5.01 3.13 4.01
N ALA A 163 -5.82 3.44 3.00
CA ALA A 163 -6.69 2.43 2.38
C ALA A 163 -5.88 1.38 1.62
N CYS A 164 -4.84 1.75 0.87
CA CYS A 164 -3.94 0.76 0.23
C CYS A 164 -3.32 -0.20 1.25
N ALA A 165 -2.74 0.34 2.33
CA ALA A 165 -2.11 -0.48 3.35
C ALA A 165 -3.10 -1.43 4.03
N PHE A 166 -4.32 -0.95 4.27
CA PHE A 166 -5.41 -1.78 4.78
C PHE A 166 -5.78 -2.91 3.81
N VAL A 167 -5.97 -2.60 2.53
CA VAL A 167 -6.29 -3.61 1.50
C VAL A 167 -5.15 -4.62 1.35
N SER A 168 -3.89 -4.17 1.37
CA SER A 168 -2.71 -5.04 1.36
C SER A 168 -2.71 -6.00 2.55
N ALA A 169 -2.94 -5.50 3.77
CA ALA A 169 -2.98 -6.31 4.98
C ALA A 169 -4.12 -7.35 4.94
N VAL A 170 -5.33 -6.91 4.57
CA VAL A 170 -6.48 -7.80 4.41
C VAL A 170 -6.22 -8.88 3.36
N SER A 171 -5.61 -8.50 2.23
CA SER A 171 -5.28 -9.45 1.16
C SER A 171 -4.31 -10.51 1.65
N LEU A 172 -3.22 -10.13 2.34
CA LEU A 172 -2.26 -11.08 2.93
C LEU A 172 -2.91 -12.03 3.93
N MET A 173 -3.74 -11.52 4.84
CA MET A 173 -4.43 -12.34 5.84
C MET A 173 -5.35 -13.38 5.18
N LEU A 174 -6.05 -12.98 4.10
CA LEU A 174 -6.99 -13.83 3.39
C LEU A 174 -6.32 -14.76 2.36
N MET A 175 -5.02 -14.61 2.04
CA MET A 175 -4.30 -15.52 1.13
C MET A 175 -4.10 -16.92 1.72
N ILE A 176 -3.92 -17.04 3.04
CA ILE A 176 -3.55 -18.30 3.70
C ILE A 176 -4.65 -19.37 3.53
N PRO A 177 -5.94 -19.11 3.83
CA PRO A 177 -6.99 -20.11 3.65
C PRO A 177 -7.12 -20.68 2.21
N PRO A 178 -7.23 -19.87 1.13
CA PRO A 178 -7.33 -20.39 -0.22
C PRO A 178 -6.06 -21.14 -0.65
N PHE A 179 -4.87 -20.71 -0.22
CA PHE A 179 -3.64 -21.45 -0.48
C PHE A 179 -3.67 -22.85 0.16
N VAL A 180 -4.02 -22.94 1.44
CA VAL A 180 -4.10 -24.23 2.15
C VAL A 180 -5.14 -25.16 1.53
N GLN A 181 -6.31 -24.63 1.15
CA GLN A 181 -7.35 -25.41 0.48
C GLN A 181 -6.92 -25.86 -0.92
N PHE A 182 -6.23 -25.01 -1.68
CA PHE A 182 -5.64 -25.37 -2.96
C PHE A 182 -4.66 -26.54 -2.79
N MET A 183 -3.70 -26.44 -1.87
CA MET A 183 -2.71 -27.51 -1.63
C MET A 183 -3.36 -28.83 -1.19
N LYS A 184 -4.38 -28.75 -0.32
CA LYS A 184 -5.15 -29.92 0.13
C LYS A 184 -5.80 -30.65 -1.05
N CYS A 185 -6.47 -29.91 -1.92
CA CYS A 185 -7.14 -30.50 -3.08
C CYS A 185 -6.15 -30.98 -4.14
N PHE A 186 -5.14 -30.16 -4.46
CA PHE A 186 -4.12 -30.46 -5.48
C PHE A 186 -3.31 -31.72 -5.14
N TRP A 187 -2.90 -31.90 -3.89
CA TRP A 187 -2.19 -33.10 -3.43
C TRP A 187 -3.10 -34.21 -2.90
N LYS A 188 -4.43 -34.04 -2.94
CA LYS A 188 -5.41 -35.03 -2.46
C LYS A 188 -5.11 -35.53 -1.04
N ILE A 189 -4.67 -34.62 -0.17
CA ILE A 189 -4.32 -34.94 1.22
C ILE A 189 -5.58 -35.42 1.94
N LYS A 190 -5.52 -36.66 2.45
CA LYS A 190 -6.66 -37.31 3.11
C LYS A 190 -6.93 -36.72 4.50
N ASP A 191 -5.90 -36.20 5.15
CA ASP A 191 -6.03 -35.57 6.46
C ASP A 191 -6.73 -34.21 6.34
N ARG A 192 -7.94 -34.15 6.90
CA ARG A 192 -8.76 -32.96 6.91
C ARG A 192 -8.44 -32.05 8.09
N TRP A 193 -7.99 -32.63 9.20
CA TRP A 193 -7.91 -31.94 10.48
C TRP A 193 -6.86 -30.82 10.48
N ILE A 194 -5.66 -31.10 9.95
CA ILE A 194 -4.58 -30.09 9.87
C ILE A 194 -5.01 -28.91 9.01
N SER A 195 -5.49 -29.17 7.79
CA SER A 195 -5.90 -28.11 6.84
C SER A 195 -7.05 -27.24 7.38
N GLU A 196 -8.02 -27.86 8.06
CA GLU A 196 -9.17 -27.17 8.63
C GLU A 196 -8.76 -26.33 9.84
N THR A 197 -7.88 -26.86 10.69
CA THR A 197 -7.34 -26.13 11.85
C THR A 197 -6.58 -24.89 11.40
N ILE A 198 -5.70 -24.98 10.40
CA ILE A 198 -4.97 -23.83 9.86
C ILE A 198 -5.95 -22.78 9.29
N CYS A 199 -6.95 -23.22 8.52
CA CYS A 199 -7.94 -22.29 7.96
C CYS A 199 -8.75 -21.59 9.06
N VAL A 200 -9.21 -22.33 10.07
CA VAL A 200 -9.97 -21.77 11.20
C VAL A 200 -9.13 -20.77 11.97
N MET A 201 -7.86 -21.09 12.28
CA MET A 201 -6.95 -20.16 12.95
C MET A 201 -6.71 -18.89 12.11
N ALA A 202 -6.52 -19.03 10.79
CA ALA A 202 -6.34 -17.88 9.90
C ALA A 202 -7.58 -16.97 9.86
N TYR A 203 -8.79 -17.55 9.79
CA TYR A 203 -10.03 -16.77 9.85
C TYR A 203 -10.25 -16.13 11.22
N LEU A 204 -9.97 -16.83 12.31
CA LEU A 204 -10.04 -16.26 13.66
C LEU A 204 -9.08 -15.09 13.81
N ASN A 205 -7.84 -15.24 13.35
CA ASN A 205 -6.87 -14.14 13.35
C ASN A 205 -7.39 -12.95 12.53
N PHE A 206 -7.89 -13.19 11.32
CA PHE A 206 -8.49 -12.14 10.49
C PHE A 206 -9.64 -11.41 11.21
N VAL A 207 -10.57 -12.14 11.83
CA VAL A 207 -11.70 -11.55 12.57
C VAL A 207 -11.22 -10.74 13.77
N ILE A 208 -10.29 -11.25 14.57
CA ILE A 208 -9.72 -10.56 15.72
C ILE A 208 -9.04 -9.26 15.29
N GLN A 209 -8.19 -9.33 14.25
CA GLN A 209 -7.49 -8.18 13.69
C GLN A 209 -8.45 -7.11 13.15
N MET A 210 -9.53 -7.53 12.48
CA MET A 210 -10.59 -6.62 12.02
C MET A 210 -11.34 -5.96 13.18
N LEU A 211 -11.66 -6.70 14.24
CA LEU A 211 -12.32 -6.14 15.44
C LEU A 211 -11.41 -5.15 16.19
N LEU A 212 -10.12 -5.44 16.30
CA LEU A 212 -9.13 -4.54 16.89
C LEU A 212 -8.97 -3.24 16.08
N GLN A 213 -8.96 -3.36 14.75
CA GLN A 213 -8.94 -2.21 13.85
C GLN A 213 -10.20 -1.34 14.01
N LEU A 214 -11.39 -1.95 14.06
CA LEU A 214 -12.67 -1.25 14.18
C LEU A 214 -12.86 -0.57 15.55
N THR A 215 -12.30 -1.15 16.62
CA THR A 215 -12.34 -0.56 17.97
C THR A 215 -11.31 0.55 18.16
N GLY A 216 -10.42 0.79 17.19
CA GLY A 216 -9.46 1.88 17.20
C GLY A 216 -8.33 1.73 18.22
N ILE A 217 -8.22 0.56 18.87
CA ILE A 217 -7.23 0.28 19.92
C ILE A 217 -5.85 -0.01 19.32
N LEU A 218 -5.80 -0.71 18.17
CA LEU A 218 -4.58 -1.09 17.46
C LEU A 218 -4.81 -1.02 15.95
N GLY A 219 -4.01 -0.21 15.26
CA GLY A 219 -3.99 -0.20 13.81
C GLY A 219 -3.27 -1.45 13.28
N LEU A 220 -3.82 -2.13 12.27
CA LEU A 220 -3.26 -3.29 11.56
C LEU A 220 -1.77 -3.11 11.20
N ARG A 221 -1.37 -1.87 10.89
CA ARG A 221 0.01 -1.53 10.52
C ARG A 221 0.99 -1.48 11.70
N GLN A 222 0.49 -1.23 12.92
CA GLN A 222 1.29 -1.16 14.13
C GLN A 222 1.76 -2.58 14.54
N ILE A 223 0.89 -3.58 14.37
CA ILE A 223 1.20 -5.00 14.61
C ILE A 223 2.26 -5.50 13.62
N SER A 224 2.11 -5.20 12.32
CA SER A 224 3.10 -5.62 11.30
C SER A 224 4.49 -4.99 11.45
N LEU A 225 4.62 -3.87 12.18
CA LEU A 225 5.91 -3.22 12.45
C LEU A 225 6.56 -3.75 13.72
N GLU A 226 5.78 -4.19 14.71
CA GLU A 226 6.31 -4.85 15.90
C GLU A 226 6.83 -6.27 15.59
N ASP A 227 6.15 -7.02 14.71
CA ASP A 227 6.56 -8.37 14.30
C ASP A 227 7.85 -8.41 13.44
N LEU A 228 8.31 -7.26 12.92
CA LEU A 228 9.55 -7.14 12.13
C LEU A 228 10.75 -6.66 12.97
N VAL A 229 10.54 -6.35 14.24
CA VAL A 229 11.57 -5.84 15.17
C VAL A 229 11.87 -6.84 16.30
N CYS A 230 11.21 -8.00 16.33
CA CYS A 230 11.54 -9.13 17.20
C CYS A 230 12.17 -10.30 16.45
#